data_AF-A0A536YXK9-F1
#
_entry.id   AF-A0A536YXK9-F1
#
_cell.length_a   1.000
_cell.length_b   1.000
_cell.length_c   1.000
_cell.angle_alpha   90.00
_cell.angle_beta   90.00
_cell.angle_gamma   90.00
#
_symmetry.space_group_name_H-M   'P 1'
#
loop_
_entity.id
_entity.type
_entity.pdbx_description
1 polymer ?
#
loop_
_entity_poly.entity_id
_entity_poly.type
_entity_poly.pdbx_seq_one_letter_code
_entity_poly.pdbx_strand_id
1 'polypeptide(L)'
;MEFTIKSGSPEKQRSACVVVGVFDNRKPSLSAELIDRASGGYVSEIIRRGDMEGKLGSTLLLHNVRGTLADRVLLVGLGKERDFREREFRTATRAAVRLLNETGSYEAVVYLTEEKVKRREVAWRVEHAGKVAMAKGIPTRTIASVICVSEAPEVRITVYSEFATSPAIADRVPISAAVGTSS
;
A
#
# COMPACT_ATOMS: atom_id res chain seq x y z
N MET A 1 6.24 -2.61 -14.77
CA MET A 1 5.38 -2.31 -13.60
C MET A 1 4.06 -1.83 -14.16
N GLU A 2 3.03 -2.65 -13.99
CA GLU A 2 1.68 -2.37 -14.45
C GLU A 2 0.90 -1.75 -13.28
N PHE A 3 0.12 -0.71 -13.55
CA PHE A 3 -0.74 -0.10 -12.54
C PHE A 3 -2.19 -0.33 -12.93
N THR A 4 -3.04 -0.67 -11.97
CA THR A 4 -4.47 -0.89 -12.20
C THR A 4 -5.26 -0.25 -11.06
N ILE A 5 -6.51 0.16 -11.31
CA ILE A 5 -7.39 0.71 -10.28
C ILE A 5 -8.57 -0.24 -10.13
N LYS A 6 -8.86 -0.69 -8.90
CA LYS A 6 -9.99 -1.57 -8.58
C LYS A 6 -10.75 -1.08 -7.34
N SER A 7 -11.99 -1.51 -7.20
CA SER A 7 -12.84 -1.38 -6.01
C SER A 7 -13.20 -2.78 -5.44
N GLY A 8 -13.59 -2.91 -4.16
CA GLY A 8 -13.57 -4.17 -3.37
C GLY A 8 -12.80 -4.18 -2.01
N SER A 9 -13.44 -4.66 -0.96
CA SER A 9 -12.92 -4.68 0.42
C SER A 9 -11.58 -5.44 0.59
N PRO A 10 -10.66 -4.97 1.46
CA PRO A 10 -9.34 -5.57 1.66
C PRO A 10 -9.37 -7.02 2.16
N GLU A 11 -10.39 -7.41 2.92
CA GLU A 11 -10.55 -8.78 3.43
C GLU A 11 -10.84 -9.83 2.34
N LYS A 12 -11.49 -9.41 1.24
CA LYS A 12 -11.94 -10.30 0.16
C LYS A 12 -10.97 -10.32 -1.02
N GLN A 13 -9.88 -9.56 -0.95
CA GLN A 13 -8.94 -9.54 -2.06
C GLN A 13 -8.03 -10.76 -2.07
N ARG A 14 -8.12 -11.50 -3.17
CA ARG A 14 -7.19 -12.57 -3.53
C ARG A 14 -6.03 -11.95 -4.30
N SER A 15 -5.02 -11.47 -3.58
CA SER A 15 -3.80 -10.93 -4.15
C SER A 15 -2.57 -11.44 -3.41
N ALA A 16 -1.41 -11.43 -4.08
CA ALA A 16 -0.16 -11.90 -3.47
C ALA A 16 0.31 -11.03 -2.29
N CYS A 17 -0.05 -9.75 -2.27
CA CYS A 17 0.19 -8.85 -1.15
C CYS A 17 -0.91 -7.79 -1.03
N VAL A 18 -1.32 -7.45 0.19
CA VAL A 18 -2.21 -6.32 0.50
C VAL A 18 -1.48 -5.34 1.40
N VAL A 19 -1.45 -4.06 1.02
CA VAL A 19 -0.77 -2.98 1.74
C VAL A 19 -1.79 -2.12 2.48
N VAL A 20 -1.65 -2.04 3.80
CA VAL A 20 -2.48 -1.23 4.70
C VAL A 20 -1.64 -0.32 5.60
N GLY A 21 -2.28 0.72 6.12
CA GLY A 21 -1.62 1.74 6.95
C GLY A 21 -1.77 1.50 8.44
N VAL A 22 -0.80 1.96 9.22
CA VAL A 22 -0.89 2.09 10.68
C VAL A 22 -0.38 3.48 11.06
N PHE A 23 -1.19 4.23 11.80
CA PHE A 23 -0.81 5.54 12.35
C PHE A 23 -0.03 5.39 13.65
N ASP A 24 0.71 6.45 13.96
CA ASP A 24 1.41 6.61 15.23
C ASP A 24 0.45 6.48 16.42
N ASN A 25 0.99 6.09 17.58
CA ASN A 25 0.24 5.60 18.74
C ASN A 25 -0.53 4.30 18.49
N ARG A 26 0.00 3.39 17.64
CA ARG A 26 -0.56 2.04 17.47
C ARG A 26 -2.02 2.05 16.98
N LYS A 27 -2.38 3.04 16.16
CA LYS A 27 -3.74 3.19 15.63
C LYS A 27 -3.82 2.58 14.23
N PRO A 28 -4.49 1.44 14.02
CA PRO A 28 -4.68 0.89 12.68
C PRO A 28 -5.47 1.88 11.80
N SER A 29 -5.22 1.86 10.50
CA SER A 29 -6.03 2.60 9.54
C SER A 29 -7.33 1.84 9.24
N LEU A 30 -8.30 2.48 8.57
CA LEU A 30 -9.61 1.85 8.33
C LEU A 30 -9.46 0.50 7.60
N SER A 31 -8.63 0.46 6.55
CA SER A 31 -8.38 -0.77 5.79
C SER A 31 -7.65 -1.82 6.63
N ALA A 32 -6.79 -1.40 7.58
CA ALA A 32 -6.15 -2.30 8.53
C ALA A 32 -7.12 -2.86 9.58
N GLU A 33 -8.08 -2.05 10.06
CA GLU A 33 -9.14 -2.50 10.98
C GLU A 33 -10.05 -3.55 10.32
N LEU A 34 -10.34 -3.41 9.02
CA LEU A 34 -11.12 -4.39 8.26
C LEU A 34 -10.39 -5.74 8.18
N ILE A 35 -9.08 -5.72 7.88
CA ILE A 35 -8.23 -6.92 7.92
C ILE A 35 -8.14 -7.50 9.34
N ASP A 36 -8.00 -6.65 10.35
CA ASP A 36 -7.92 -7.09 11.74
C ASP A 36 -9.20 -7.81 12.19
N ARG A 37 -10.36 -7.28 11.81
CA ARG A 37 -11.66 -7.92 12.06
C ARG A 37 -11.77 -9.27 11.35
N ALA A 38 -11.38 -9.33 10.08
CA ALA A 38 -11.37 -10.58 9.31
C ALA A 38 -10.41 -11.62 9.89
N SER A 39 -9.28 -11.17 10.44
CA SER A 39 -8.24 -12.03 11.03
C SER A 39 -8.43 -12.36 12.51
N GLY A 40 -9.50 -11.85 13.14
CA GLY A 40 -9.81 -12.13 14.53
C GLY A 40 -8.91 -11.40 15.53
N GLY A 41 -8.38 -10.22 15.18
CA GLY A 41 -7.56 -9.40 16.06
C GLY A 41 -6.04 -9.61 15.94
N TYR A 42 -5.59 -10.31 14.90
CA TYR A 42 -4.17 -10.66 14.71
C TYR A 42 -3.28 -9.42 14.51
N VAL A 43 -3.74 -8.44 13.73
CA VAL A 43 -3.00 -7.20 13.48
C VAL A 43 -2.93 -6.36 14.75
N SER A 44 -4.05 -6.28 15.48
CA SER A 44 -4.12 -5.62 16.79
C SER A 44 -3.18 -6.26 17.82
N GLU A 45 -3.02 -7.59 17.80
CA GLU A 45 -2.09 -8.30 18.67
C GLU A 45 -0.63 -7.91 18.38
N ILE A 46 -0.24 -7.89 17.11
CA ILE A 46 1.11 -7.48 16.67
C ILE A 46 1.41 -6.03 17.07
N ILE A 47 0.44 -5.15 16.85
CA ILE A 47 0.53 -3.74 17.25
C ILE A 47 0.67 -3.62 18.78
N ARG A 48 -0.06 -4.44 19.55
CA ARG A 48 0.02 -4.48 21.02
C ARG A 48 1.37 -5.00 21.52
N ARG A 49 1.95 -5.99 20.84
CA ARG A 49 3.28 -6.53 21.12
C ARG A 49 4.39 -5.50 20.90
N GLY A 50 4.13 -4.48 20.07
CA GLY A 50 5.06 -3.38 19.80
C GLY A 50 5.88 -3.56 18.52
N ASP A 51 5.60 -4.59 17.72
CA ASP A 51 6.30 -4.84 16.45
C ASP A 51 5.99 -3.75 15.41
N MET A 52 4.83 -3.10 15.52
CA MET A 52 4.44 -1.97 14.68
C MET A 52 3.91 -0.81 15.53
N GLU A 53 4.68 0.27 15.61
CA GLU A 53 4.30 1.51 16.31
C GLU A 53 3.54 2.51 15.40
N GLY A 54 3.69 2.39 14.08
CA GLY A 54 3.11 3.32 13.10
C GLY A 54 4.00 4.52 12.76
N LYS A 55 5.31 4.46 13.04
CA LYS A 55 6.30 5.48 12.67
C LYS A 55 6.33 5.69 11.15
N LEU A 56 6.49 6.93 10.69
CA LEU A 56 6.47 7.23 9.26
C LEU A 56 7.52 6.42 8.49
N GLY A 57 7.08 5.63 7.51
CA GLY A 57 7.94 4.81 6.66
C GLY A 57 8.43 3.50 7.29
N SER A 58 7.99 3.16 8.52
CA SER A 58 8.19 1.80 9.03
C SER A 58 7.36 0.82 8.21
N THR A 59 7.85 -0.40 8.04
CA THR A 59 7.13 -1.44 7.31
C THR A 59 7.24 -2.76 8.05
N LEU A 60 6.17 -3.53 8.05
CA LEU A 60 6.14 -4.88 8.63
C LEU A 60 5.35 -5.79 7.69
N LEU A 61 6.00 -6.84 7.22
CA LEU A 61 5.36 -7.83 6.36
C LEU A 61 4.89 -9.01 7.21
N LEU A 62 3.60 -9.31 7.08
CA LEU A 62 2.95 -10.44 7.72
C LEU A 62 2.65 -11.49 6.66
N HIS A 63 3.05 -12.72 6.94
CA HIS A 63 2.79 -13.87 6.08
C HIS A 63 1.64 -14.69 6.64
N ASN A 64 0.79 -15.23 5.75
CA ASN A 64 -0.28 -16.16 6.13
C ASN A 64 -1.19 -15.64 7.25
N VAL A 65 -1.69 -14.41 7.10
CA VAL A 65 -2.67 -13.84 8.03
C VAL A 65 -3.96 -14.64 7.89
N ARG A 66 -4.42 -15.25 8.98
CA ARG A 66 -5.67 -16.02 8.97
C ARG A 66 -6.84 -15.10 8.66
N GLY A 67 -7.84 -15.60 7.95
CA GLY A 67 -9.06 -14.84 7.64
C GLY A 67 -8.95 -13.85 6.48
N THR A 68 -7.75 -13.60 5.94
CA THR A 68 -7.57 -12.88 4.67
C THR A 68 -7.34 -13.84 3.51
N LEU A 69 -7.84 -13.48 2.33
CA LEU A 69 -7.55 -14.21 1.08
C LEU A 69 -6.21 -13.84 0.44
N ALA A 70 -5.50 -12.88 1.02
CA ALA A 70 -4.17 -12.46 0.58
C ALA A 70 -3.08 -13.35 1.17
N ASP A 71 -2.06 -13.67 0.39
CA ASP A 71 -0.92 -14.48 0.86
C ASP A 71 -0.09 -13.73 1.91
N ARG A 72 0.02 -12.41 1.73
CA ARG A 72 0.80 -11.51 2.57
C ARG A 72 0.06 -10.21 2.84
N VAL A 73 0.25 -9.67 4.04
CA VAL A 73 -0.25 -8.35 4.45
C VAL A 73 0.93 -7.47 4.84
N LEU A 74 1.11 -6.37 4.15
CA LEU A 74 2.12 -5.36 4.44
C LEU A 74 1.51 -4.22 5.24
N LEU A 75 1.99 -4.04 6.46
CA LEU A 75 1.69 -2.86 7.28
C LEU A 75 2.70 -1.76 7.01
N VAL A 76 2.21 -0.53 6.78
CA VAL A 76 3.06 0.65 6.54
C VAL A 76 2.74 1.72 7.58
N GLY A 77 3.77 2.22 8.24
CA GLY A 77 3.66 3.30 9.21
C GLY A 77 3.44 4.65 8.52
N LEU A 78 2.35 5.32 8.87
CA LEU A 78 1.92 6.60 8.30
C LEU A 78 2.39 7.81 9.13
N GLY A 79 2.90 7.58 10.34
CA GLY A 79 3.20 8.62 11.30
C GLY A 79 1.93 9.18 11.94
N LYS A 80 2.01 10.42 12.44
CA LYS A 80 0.91 11.07 13.14
C LYS A 80 -0.22 11.42 12.18
N GLU A 81 -1.44 10.99 12.49
CA GLU A 81 -2.64 11.30 11.70
C GLU A 81 -2.82 12.82 11.47
N ARG A 82 -2.45 13.64 12.47
CA ARG A 82 -2.51 15.11 12.36
C ARG A 82 -1.48 15.69 11.38
N ASP A 83 -0.36 15.00 11.18
CA ASP A 83 0.72 15.45 10.31
C ASP A 83 0.67 14.76 8.94
N PHE A 84 -0.32 13.90 8.69
CA PHE A 84 -0.47 13.18 7.44
C PHE A 84 -0.84 14.12 6.28
N ARG A 85 0.19 14.53 5.52
CA ARG A 85 0.09 15.39 4.34
C ARG A 85 0.76 14.70 3.15
N GLU A 86 0.97 15.45 2.09
CA GLU A 86 1.59 14.97 0.85
C GLU A 86 2.98 14.34 1.04
N ARG A 87 3.84 14.92 1.88
CA ARG A 87 5.21 14.42 2.09
C ARG A 87 5.19 13.05 2.78
N GLU A 88 4.34 12.90 3.77
CA GLU A 88 4.15 11.70 4.57
C GLU A 88 3.54 10.59 3.69
N PHE A 89 2.48 10.92 2.93
CA PHE A 89 1.88 10.02 1.97
C PHE A 89 2.89 9.49 0.93
N ARG A 90 3.72 10.37 0.36
CA ARG A 90 4.76 9.98 -0.60
C ARG A 90 5.83 9.11 0.06
N THR A 91 6.20 9.40 1.30
CA THR A 91 7.17 8.59 2.06
C THR A 91 6.63 7.20 2.36
N ALA A 92 5.39 7.09 2.84
CA ALA A 92 4.72 5.82 3.11
C ALA A 92 4.57 4.97 1.83
N THR A 93 4.09 5.58 0.74
CA THR A 93 3.95 4.90 -0.55
C THR A 93 5.30 4.41 -1.08
N ARG A 94 6.36 5.20 -0.93
CA ARG A 94 7.72 4.81 -1.31
C ARG A 94 8.22 3.62 -0.49
N ALA A 95 7.97 3.63 0.82
CA ALA A 95 8.35 2.52 1.69
C ALA A 95 7.63 1.21 1.29
N ALA A 96 6.34 1.31 0.96
CA ALA A 96 5.56 0.18 0.45
C ALA A 96 6.14 -0.38 -0.85
N VAL A 97 6.33 0.47 -1.86
CA VAL A 97 6.89 0.08 -3.16
C VAL A 97 8.27 -0.54 -3.02
N ARG A 98 9.12 0.02 -2.16
CA ARG A 98 10.44 -0.51 -1.88
C ARG A 98 10.38 -1.94 -1.37
N LEU A 99 9.58 -2.19 -0.33
CA LEU A 99 9.50 -3.53 0.25
C LEU A 99 8.87 -4.53 -0.72
N LEU A 100 7.88 -4.11 -1.51
CA LEU A 100 7.28 -4.94 -2.55
C LEU A 100 8.31 -5.39 -3.60
N ASN A 101 9.21 -4.49 -4.00
CA ASN A 101 10.31 -4.81 -4.91
C ASN A 101 11.32 -5.77 -4.25
N GLU A 102 11.63 -5.58 -2.96
CA GLU A 102 12.56 -6.45 -2.22
C GLU A 102 11.98 -7.87 -2.00
N THR A 103 10.66 -7.98 -1.82
CA THR A 103 9.99 -9.28 -1.60
C THR A 103 9.56 -10.02 -2.86
N GLY A 104 9.80 -9.44 -4.04
CA GLY A 104 9.49 -10.06 -5.34
C GLY A 104 8.02 -10.41 -5.52
N SER A 105 7.11 -9.65 -4.90
CA SER A 105 5.66 -9.90 -5.02
C SER A 105 5.20 -9.59 -6.45
N TYR A 106 4.62 -10.56 -7.16
CA TYR A 106 4.12 -10.36 -8.53
C TYR A 106 2.93 -9.40 -8.60
N GLU A 107 2.11 -9.36 -7.54
CA GLU A 107 0.92 -8.49 -7.44
C GLU A 107 0.80 -7.90 -6.03
N ALA A 108 0.44 -6.63 -5.94
CA ALA A 108 0.18 -5.95 -4.68
C ALA A 108 -1.01 -5.00 -4.79
N VAL A 109 -1.90 -5.01 -3.79
CA VAL A 109 -3.03 -4.08 -3.70
C VAL A 109 -2.74 -3.04 -2.62
N VAL A 110 -2.81 -1.75 -2.96
CA VAL A 110 -2.47 -0.65 -2.05
C VAL A 110 -3.74 0.09 -1.63
N TYR A 111 -4.02 0.07 -0.32
CA TYR A 111 -5.17 0.73 0.30
C TYR A 111 -4.83 2.10 0.92
N LEU A 112 -3.56 2.53 0.86
CA LEU A 112 -3.13 3.82 1.42
C LEU A 112 -3.83 5.04 0.81
N THR A 113 -4.40 4.91 -0.39
CA THR A 113 -5.15 5.96 -1.10
C THR A 113 -6.50 6.30 -0.47
N GLU A 114 -7.08 5.39 0.31
CA GLU A 114 -8.31 5.65 1.07
C GLU A 114 -8.07 6.64 2.21
N GLU A 115 -6.85 6.66 2.74
CA GLU A 115 -6.50 7.49 3.89
C GLU A 115 -6.64 8.98 3.60
N LYS A 116 -7.22 9.71 4.55
CA LYS A 116 -7.51 11.15 4.41
C LYS A 116 -6.23 11.97 4.47
N VAL A 117 -5.67 12.30 3.31
CA VAL A 117 -4.58 13.27 3.18
C VAL A 117 -5.13 14.70 3.28
N LYS A 118 -4.57 15.50 4.19
CA LYS A 118 -5.00 16.90 4.38
C LYS A 118 -4.88 17.71 3.08
N ARG A 119 -5.93 18.48 2.76
CA ARG A 119 -6.02 19.40 1.61
C ARG A 119 -5.86 18.71 0.23
N ARG A 120 -6.04 17.38 0.14
CA ARG A 120 -5.91 16.62 -1.10
C ARG A 120 -7.11 15.71 -1.35
N GLU A 121 -7.63 15.79 -2.57
CA GLU A 121 -8.68 14.92 -3.09
C GLU A 121 -8.16 13.52 -3.42
N VAL A 122 -9.07 12.56 -3.60
CA VAL A 122 -8.73 11.16 -3.91
C VAL A 122 -7.98 11.05 -5.23
N ALA A 123 -8.35 11.82 -6.25
CA ALA A 123 -7.67 11.84 -7.55
C ALA A 123 -6.17 12.14 -7.41
N TRP A 124 -5.82 13.14 -6.59
CA TRP A 124 -4.43 13.49 -6.32
C TRP A 124 -3.66 12.34 -5.65
N ARG A 125 -4.30 11.60 -4.73
CA ARG A 125 -3.67 10.46 -4.01
C ARG A 125 -3.37 9.31 -4.97
N VAL A 126 -4.31 8.96 -5.84
CA VAL A 126 -4.14 7.90 -6.85
C VAL A 126 -3.06 8.28 -7.86
N GLU A 127 -3.08 9.51 -8.36
CA GLU A 127 -2.07 10.02 -9.29
C GLU A 127 -0.67 10.01 -8.67
N HIS A 128 -0.53 10.45 -7.42
CA HIS A 128 0.76 10.47 -6.74
C HIS A 128 1.23 9.07 -6.36
N ALA A 129 0.32 8.15 -6.02
CA ALA A 129 0.67 6.75 -5.82
C ALA A 129 1.22 6.13 -7.11
N GLY A 130 0.57 6.37 -8.26
CA GLY A 130 1.06 5.95 -9.57
C GLY A 130 2.41 6.56 -9.93
N LYS A 131 2.58 7.87 -9.73
CA LYS A 131 3.87 8.56 -9.95
C LYS A 131 5.01 8.01 -9.09
N VAL A 132 4.73 7.71 -7.81
CA VAL A 132 5.74 7.15 -6.90
C VAL A 132 6.08 5.71 -7.26
N ALA A 133 5.09 4.91 -7.68
CA ALA A 133 5.30 3.55 -8.15
C ALA A 133 6.12 3.50 -9.45
N MET A 134 5.80 4.36 -10.42
CA MET A 134 6.46 4.42 -11.72
C MET A 134 7.83 5.11 -11.72
N ALA A 135 8.19 5.81 -10.63
CA ALA A 135 9.50 6.41 -10.48
C ALA A 135 10.58 5.30 -10.35
N LYS A 136 11.02 4.79 -11.50
CA LYS A 136 12.10 3.79 -11.62
C LYS A 136 13.34 4.28 -10.89
N GLY A 137 13.86 3.45 -9.98
CA GLY A 137 15.15 3.68 -9.32
C GLY A 137 15.11 4.66 -8.16
N ILE A 138 14.47 4.28 -7.05
CA ILE A 138 14.71 4.94 -5.76
C ILE A 138 16.15 4.60 -5.35
N PRO A 139 17.12 5.53 -5.40
CA PRO A 139 18.47 5.26 -4.91
C PRO A 139 18.42 5.34 -3.39
N THR A 140 18.42 4.22 -2.71
CA THR A 140 18.60 4.22 -1.25
C THR A 140 20.08 4.39 -0.96
N ARG A 141 20.44 5.54 -0.36
CA ARG A 141 21.73 5.76 0.31
C ARG A 141 21.83 4.80 1.51
N THR A 142 22.17 3.55 1.25
CA THR A 142 22.80 2.66 2.22
C THR A 142 23.82 1.81 1.48
N ILE A 143 25.08 2.05 1.84
CA ILE A 143 26.33 1.36 1.53
C ILE A 143 26.23 -0.14 1.19
N ALA A 144 26.82 -0.50 0.03
CA ALA A 144 27.52 -1.73 -0.38
C ALA A 144 26.78 -3.08 -0.23
N SER A 145 26.83 -4.05 -1.14
CA SER A 145 27.64 -4.35 -2.32
C SER A 145 27.02 -5.60 -2.98
N VAL A 146 27.47 -5.92 -4.20
CA VAL A 146 27.21 -7.18 -4.94
C VAL A 146 25.88 -7.26 -5.69
N ILE A 147 25.99 -6.96 -6.99
CA ILE A 147 25.45 -7.71 -8.13
C ILE A 147 24.11 -8.41 -7.89
N CYS A 148 23.05 -7.83 -8.46
CA CYS A 148 22.25 -8.54 -9.45
C CYS A 148 21.45 -7.51 -10.24
N VAL A 149 21.82 -7.31 -11.50
CA VAL A 149 20.86 -6.90 -12.53
C VAL A 149 19.90 -8.09 -12.65
N SER A 150 18.94 -8.18 -11.74
CA SER A 150 17.82 -9.09 -11.88
C SER A 150 16.72 -8.25 -12.51
N GLU A 151 16.24 -8.69 -13.68
CA GLU A 151 15.03 -8.16 -14.28
C GLU A 151 13.96 -8.07 -13.18
N ALA A 152 13.67 -6.85 -12.75
CA ALA A 152 12.69 -6.63 -11.70
C ALA A 152 11.38 -7.28 -12.17
N PRO A 153 10.74 -8.14 -11.36
CA PRO A 153 9.46 -8.70 -11.75
C PRO A 153 8.54 -7.53 -12.06
N GLU A 154 7.75 -7.63 -13.12
CA GLU A 154 6.74 -6.62 -13.42
C GLU A 154 5.66 -6.65 -12.34
N VAL A 155 5.92 -6.00 -11.20
CA VAL A 155 4.98 -5.91 -10.09
C VAL A 155 3.73 -5.21 -10.62
N ARG A 156 2.59 -5.87 -10.51
CA ARG A 156 1.28 -5.25 -10.77
C ARG A 156 0.81 -4.59 -9.49
N ILE A 157 0.79 -3.25 -9.48
CA ILE A 157 0.22 -2.49 -8.36
C ILE A 157 -1.23 -2.16 -8.69
N THR A 158 -2.14 -2.70 -7.89
CA THR A 158 -3.54 -2.30 -7.91
C THR A 158 -3.77 -1.26 -6.82
N VAL A 159 -4.25 -0.08 -7.19
CA VAL A 159 -4.64 0.94 -6.22
C VAL A 159 -6.13 0.88 -5.96
N TYR A 160 -6.48 0.95 -4.67
CA TYR A 160 -7.85 0.97 -4.25
C TYR A 160 -8.45 2.37 -4.28
N SER A 161 -9.65 2.51 -4.85
CA SER A 161 -10.45 3.72 -4.70
C SER A 161 -11.93 3.38 -4.79
N GLU A 162 -12.72 3.81 -3.80
CA GLU A 162 -14.18 3.77 -3.87
C GLU A 162 -14.73 4.62 -5.04
N PHE A 163 -13.93 5.57 -5.53
CA PHE A 163 -14.21 6.43 -6.67
C PHE A 163 -13.52 5.98 -7.97
N ALA A 164 -13.08 4.72 -8.07
CA ALA A 164 -12.42 4.18 -9.26
C ALA A 164 -13.21 4.40 -10.56
N THR A 165 -14.54 4.54 -10.48
CA THR A 165 -15.46 4.83 -11.59
C THR A 165 -15.58 6.32 -11.94
N SER A 166 -14.94 7.23 -11.21
CA SER A 166 -15.02 8.66 -11.52
C SER A 166 -14.12 9.02 -12.72
N PRO A 167 -14.67 9.60 -13.80
CA PRO A 167 -13.90 9.96 -14.99
C PRO A 167 -12.76 10.95 -14.70
N ALA A 168 -12.86 11.71 -13.61
CA ALA A 168 -11.81 12.65 -13.16
C ALA A 168 -10.47 11.99 -12.78
N ILE A 169 -10.47 10.67 -12.49
CA ILE A 169 -9.26 9.91 -12.15
C ILE A 169 -8.66 9.26 -13.40
N ALA A 170 -9.50 8.82 -14.35
CA ALA A 170 -9.05 8.17 -15.58
C ALA A 170 -8.23 9.13 -16.47
N ASP A 171 -8.62 10.40 -16.57
CA ASP A 171 -7.95 11.38 -17.45
C ASP A 171 -6.61 11.90 -16.89
N ARG A 172 -6.37 11.79 -15.58
CA ARG A 172 -5.20 12.38 -14.92
C ARG A 172 -4.03 11.44 -14.75
N VAL A 173 -4.20 10.14 -15.01
CA VAL A 173 -3.15 9.16 -14.78
C VAL A 173 -2.90 8.35 -16.06
N PRO A 174 -1.69 8.40 -16.64
CA PRO A 174 -1.35 7.67 -17.85
C PRO A 174 -1.16 6.19 -17.50
N ILE A 175 -2.27 5.48 -17.32
CA ILE A 175 -2.27 4.07 -16.96
C ILE A 175 -3.16 3.34 -17.95
N SER A 176 -2.69 2.20 -18.43
CA SER A 176 -3.52 1.21 -19.14
C SER A 176 -4.65 0.78 -18.20
N ALA A 177 -5.80 1.47 -18.29
CA ALA A 177 -6.95 1.25 -17.42
C ALA A 177 -7.65 -0.07 -17.79
N ALA A 178 -7.08 -1.20 -17.36
CA ALA A 178 -7.82 -2.45 -17.30
C ALA A 178 -8.76 -2.39 -16.08
N VAL A 179 -9.94 -1.81 -16.27
CA VAL A 179 -11.02 -1.81 -15.26
C VAL A 179 -11.48 -3.27 -15.08
N GLY A 180 -10.83 -4.00 -14.18
CA GLY A 180 -11.22 -5.35 -13.81
C GLY A 180 -12.22 -5.32 -12.67
N THR A 181 -13.49 -5.61 -12.97
CA THR A 181 -14.53 -5.84 -11.95
C THR A 181 -14.19 -7.12 -11.18
N SER A 182 -13.71 -7.00 -9.93
CA SER A 182 -13.61 -8.16 -9.04
C SER A 182 -15.03 -8.57 -8.63
N SER A 183 -15.51 -9.68 -9.19
CA SER A 183 -16.72 -10.39 -8.75
C SER A 183 -16.42 -11.31 -7.58
#